data_AF-A0AAD8AIU2-F1
#
_entry.id   AF-A0AAD8AIU2-F1
#
_cell.length_a   1.000
_cell.length_b   1.000
_cell.length_c   1.000
_cell.angle_alpha   90.00
_cell.angle_beta   90.00
_cell.angle_gamma   90.00
#
_symmetry.space_group_name_H-M   'P 1'
#
loop_
_entity.id
_entity.type
_entity.pdbx_description
1 polymer ?
#
loop_
_entity_poly.entity_id
_entity_poly.type
_entity_poly.pdbx_seq_one_letter_code
_entity_poly.pdbx_strand_id
1 'polypeptide(L)'
;MFSSIIAYFLVKGYILGYLTSTLIHKRHNTYKYTQYTERAKNYMKFHQIDEQLQQKLFIFYEEMAQRKDDFEEIDFFEILPLSFVKEIKIDMHWAVFKHTHLFRNMDMAFLQTLALEMRSNFYLPGEILYRCNGYKRKMVYVVSGIIEVSIVEP
;
A
#
# COMPACT_ATOMS: atom_id res chain seq x y z
N MET A 1 56.56 6.92 -0.56
CA MET A 1 56.03 5.74 0.15
C MET A 1 54.82 6.09 1.03
N PHE A 2 54.91 7.04 1.96
CA PHE A 2 53.77 7.46 2.80
C PHE A 2 52.54 7.97 2.03
N SER A 3 52.73 8.79 0.99
CA SER A 3 51.63 9.29 0.15
C SER A 3 50.84 8.16 -0.53
N SER A 4 51.51 7.11 -1.01
CA SER A 4 50.87 5.96 -1.65
C SER A 4 50.06 5.12 -0.65
N ILE A 5 50.52 5.01 0.60
CA ILE A 5 49.79 4.31 1.67
C ILE A 5 48.52 5.09 2.03
N ILE A 6 48.61 6.41 2.18
CA ILE A 6 47.45 7.27 2.47
C ILE A 6 46.43 7.19 1.33
N ALA A 7 46.88 7.27 0.08
CA ALA A 7 46.01 7.15 -1.10
C ALA A 7 45.28 5.80 -1.14
N TYR A 8 45.96 4.70 -0.79
CA TYR A 8 45.36 3.37 -0.75
C TYR A 8 44.23 3.26 0.29
N PHE A 9 44.43 3.80 1.50
CA PHE A 9 43.38 3.80 2.53
C PHE A 9 42.18 4.67 2.14
N LEU A 10 42.41 5.84 1.53
CA LEU A 10 41.33 6.72 1.07
C LEU A 10 40.49 6.08 -0.03
N VAL A 11 41.11 5.44 -1.02
CA VAL A 11 40.39 4.77 -2.12
C VAL A 11 39.54 3.61 -1.59
N LYS A 12 40.07 2.80 -0.66
CA LYS A 12 39.29 1.74 -0.01
C LYS A 12 38.11 2.28 0.79
N GLY A 13 38.31 3.35 1.56
CA GLY A 13 37.25 4.01 2.31
C GLY A 13 36.14 4.54 1.39
N TYR A 14 36.52 5.16 0.27
CA TYR A 14 35.58 5.66 -0.74
C TYR A 14 34.78 4.53 -1.38
N ILE A 15 35.43 3.45 -1.81
CA ILE A 15 34.73 2.29 -2.43
C ILE A 15 33.78 1.65 -1.42
N LEU A 16 34.20 1.46 -0.18
CA LEU A 16 33.33 0.93 0.88
C LEU A 16 32.14 1.85 1.15
N GLY A 17 32.37 3.16 1.26
CA GLY A 17 31.29 4.14 1.44
C GLY A 17 30.30 4.19 0.28
N TYR A 18 30.79 4.05 -0.95
CA TYR A 18 29.95 4.00 -2.14
C TYR A 18 29.10 2.73 -2.19
N LEU A 19 29.70 1.58 -1.87
CA LEU A 19 29.00 0.30 -1.81
C LEU A 19 27.95 0.27 -0.71
N THR A 20 28.25 0.79 0.50
CA THR A 20 27.28 0.87 1.59
C THR A 20 26.13 1.79 1.24
N SER A 21 26.40 2.96 0.66
CA SER A 21 25.36 3.90 0.19
C SER A 21 24.43 3.24 -0.83
N THR A 22 25.00 2.53 -1.82
CA THR A 22 24.22 1.84 -2.85
C THR A 22 23.39 0.68 -2.27
N LEU A 23 23.94 -0.07 -1.31
CA LEU A 23 23.23 -1.14 -0.63
C LEU A 23 22.09 -0.61 0.24
N ILE A 24 22.30 0.51 0.95
CA ILE A 24 21.27 1.18 1.75
C ILE A 24 20.16 1.70 0.83
N HIS A 25 20.52 2.32 -0.30
CA HIS A 25 19.55 2.82 -1.27
C HIS A 25 18.69 1.69 -1.86
N LYS A 26 19.32 0.56 -2.25
CA LYS A 26 18.59 -0.62 -2.75
C LYS A 26 17.72 -1.30 -1.68
N ARG A 27 18.08 -1.19 -0.40
CA ARG A 27 17.29 -1.74 0.72
C ARG A 27 16.18 -0.83 1.22
N HIS A 28 16.08 0.41 0.75
CA HIS A 28 15.14 1.39 1.30
C HIS A 28 13.68 0.92 1.22
N ASN A 29 13.27 0.24 0.13
CA ASN A 29 11.90 -0.22 -0.02
C ASN A 29 11.58 -1.40 0.95
N THR A 30 12.44 -2.43 1.03
CA THR A 30 12.28 -3.55 1.97
C THR A 30 12.41 -3.11 3.44
N TYR A 31 13.19 -2.06 3.71
CA TYR A 31 13.38 -1.53 5.05
C TYR A 31 12.13 -0.84 5.60
N LYS A 32 11.37 -0.12 4.76
CA LYS A 32 10.09 0.49 5.19
C LYS A 32 9.10 -0.58 5.64
N TYR A 33 8.87 -1.63 4.84
CA TYR A 33 7.94 -2.71 5.20
C TYR A 33 8.33 -3.44 6.48
N THR A 34 9.62 -3.76 6.66
CA THR A 34 10.10 -4.40 7.90
C THR A 34 9.95 -3.46 9.10
N GLN A 35 10.22 -2.16 8.95
CA GLN A 35 10.01 -1.18 10.03
C GLN A 35 8.53 -1.02 10.42
N TYR A 36 7.59 -0.95 9.46
CA TYR A 36 6.15 -0.86 9.77
C TYR A 36 5.67 -2.13 10.49
N THR A 37 6.08 -3.30 10.01
CA THR A 37 5.73 -4.59 10.62
C THR A 37 6.26 -4.70 12.06
N GLU A 38 7.52 -4.31 12.29
CA GLU A 38 8.12 -4.34 13.63
C GLU A 38 7.48 -3.32 14.58
N ARG A 39 7.13 -2.11 14.09
CA ARG A 39 6.36 -1.13 14.87
C ARG A 39 4.99 -1.67 15.26
N ALA A 40 4.27 -2.29 14.33
CA ALA A 40 2.97 -2.87 14.61
C ALA A 40 3.06 -4.01 15.64
N LYS A 41 4.04 -4.92 15.50
CA LYS A 41 4.30 -5.98 16.49
C LYS A 41 4.60 -5.43 17.88
N ASN A 42 5.46 -4.41 17.97
CA ASN A 42 5.82 -3.81 19.26
C ASN A 42 4.62 -3.12 19.91
N TYR A 43 3.79 -2.44 19.13
CA TYR A 43 2.54 -1.84 19.61
C TYR A 43 1.58 -2.90 20.18
N MET A 44 1.38 -4.01 19.46
CA MET A 44 0.50 -5.09 19.91
C MET A 44 0.99 -5.78 21.18
N LYS A 45 2.30 -6.04 21.28
CA LYS A 45 2.91 -6.60 22.49
C LYS A 45 2.76 -5.66 23.69
N PHE A 46 2.96 -4.36 23.47
CA PHE A 46 2.81 -3.35 24.52
C PHE A 46 1.38 -3.28 25.04
N HIS A 47 0.39 -3.38 24.16
CA HIS A 47 -1.03 -3.34 24.51
C HIS A 47 -1.66 -4.69 24.86
N GLN A 48 -0.85 -5.77 24.97
CA GLN A 48 -1.31 -7.13 25.28
C GLN A 48 -2.50 -7.59 24.42
N ILE A 49 -2.44 -7.24 23.13
CA ILE A 49 -3.47 -7.64 22.17
C ILE A 49 -3.45 -9.16 22.01
N ASP A 50 -4.64 -9.77 21.90
CA ASP A 50 -4.82 -11.21 21.76
C ASP A 50 -3.93 -11.83 20.67
N GLU A 51 -3.37 -13.01 20.96
CA GLU A 51 -2.37 -13.66 20.10
C GLU A 51 -2.96 -14.04 18.73
N GLN A 52 -4.26 -14.33 18.65
CA GLN A 52 -4.93 -14.61 17.37
C GLN A 52 -4.99 -13.37 16.48
N LEU A 53 -5.22 -12.19 17.07
CA LEU A 53 -5.23 -10.93 16.33
C LEU A 53 -3.82 -10.53 15.88
N GLN A 54 -2.80 -10.83 16.69
CA GLN A 54 -1.39 -10.65 16.29
C GLN A 54 -1.03 -11.52 15.07
N GLN A 55 -1.44 -12.79 15.09
CA GLN A 55 -1.22 -13.71 13.97
C GLN A 55 -1.92 -13.24 12.69
N LYS A 56 -3.19 -12.81 12.79
CA LYS A 56 -3.93 -12.25 11.65
C LYS A 56 -3.24 -11.03 11.05
N LEU A 57 -2.75 -10.12 11.90
CA LEU A 57 -2.02 -8.94 11.44
C LEU A 57 -0.70 -9.33 10.76
N PHE A 58 0.01 -10.32 11.29
CA PHE A 58 1.25 -10.80 10.67
C PHE A 58 1.00 -11.34 9.26
N ILE A 59 -0.04 -12.18 9.09
CA ILE A 59 -0.45 -12.71 7.78
C ILE A 59 -0.85 -11.56 6.83
N PHE A 60 -1.59 -10.55 7.32
CA PHE A 60 -1.92 -9.37 6.54
C PHE A 60 -0.69 -8.67 5.99
N TYR A 61 0.30 -8.36 6.85
CA TYR A 61 1.52 -7.67 6.43
C TYR A 61 2.38 -8.53 5.51
N GLU A 62 2.42 -9.84 5.68
CA GLU A 62 3.14 -10.77 4.79
C GLU A 62 2.53 -10.80 3.39
N GLU A 63 1.21 -10.97 3.28
CA GLU A 63 0.46 -10.92 2.01
C GLU A 63 0.62 -9.57 1.31
N MET A 64 0.56 -8.48 2.08
CA MET A 64 0.70 -7.12 1.57
C MET A 64 2.13 -6.83 1.10
N ALA A 65 3.15 -7.34 1.80
CA ALA A 65 4.55 -7.18 1.41
C ALA A 65 4.89 -7.90 0.10
N GLN A 66 4.24 -9.04 -0.20
CA GLN A 66 4.37 -9.71 -1.48
C GLN A 66 3.76 -8.89 -2.63
N ARG A 67 2.75 -8.07 -2.33
CA ARG A 67 1.97 -7.32 -3.33
C ARG A 67 2.50 -5.92 -3.65
N LYS A 68 3.59 -5.47 -2.99
CA LYS A 68 4.49 -4.31 -3.23
C LYS A 68 3.94 -2.92 -3.64
N ASP A 69 2.77 -2.79 -4.25
CA ASP A 69 2.40 -1.63 -5.07
C ASP A 69 1.67 -0.51 -4.32
N ASP A 70 1.00 -0.78 -3.19
CA ASP A 70 0.01 0.17 -2.65
C ASP A 70 0.56 1.25 -1.69
N PHE A 71 1.77 1.10 -1.13
CA PHE A 71 2.25 2.01 -0.06
C PHE A 71 3.04 3.23 -0.55
N GLU A 72 3.50 3.24 -1.80
CA GLU A 72 4.24 4.37 -2.37
C GLU A 72 3.32 5.44 -2.99
N GLU A 73 2.02 5.17 -3.12
CA GLU A 73 1.07 6.09 -3.75
C GLU A 73 0.99 7.45 -3.04
N ILE A 74 1.01 7.47 -1.71
CA ILE A 74 0.74 8.68 -0.93
C ILE A 74 1.86 9.72 -1.14
N ASP A 75 3.13 9.31 -1.09
CA ASP A 75 4.28 10.20 -1.29
C ASP A 75 4.36 10.71 -2.75
N PHE A 76 3.90 9.92 -3.72
CA PHE A 76 3.96 10.27 -5.15
C PHE A 76 2.91 11.31 -5.56
N PHE A 77 1.67 11.21 -5.05
CA PHE A 77 0.61 12.14 -5.41
C PHE A 77 0.74 13.51 -4.73
N GLU A 78 1.47 13.61 -3.61
CA GLU A 78 1.71 14.89 -2.90
C GLU A 78 2.64 15.85 -3.67
N ILE A 79 3.56 15.33 -4.47
CA ILE A 79 4.51 16.14 -5.26
C ILE A 79 3.97 16.58 -6.62
N LEU A 80 2.83 16.01 -7.06
CA LEU A 80 2.26 16.23 -8.38
C LEU A 80 1.21 17.36 -8.38
N PRO A 81 1.15 18.19 -9.44
CA PRO A 81 0.03 19.09 -9.63
C PRO A 81 -1.30 18.33 -9.75
N LEU A 82 -2.38 18.88 -9.18
CA LEU A 82 -3.70 18.25 -9.11
C LEU A 82 -4.26 17.80 -10.47
N SER A 83 -3.93 18.49 -11.56
CA SER A 83 -4.34 18.10 -12.91
C SER A 83 -3.80 16.73 -13.32
N PHE A 84 -2.50 16.48 -13.07
CA PHE A 84 -1.87 15.20 -13.35
C PHE A 84 -2.38 14.10 -12.43
N VAL A 85 -2.60 14.41 -11.15
CA VAL A 85 -3.18 13.46 -10.19
C VAL A 85 -4.55 12.96 -10.67
N LYS A 86 -5.42 13.85 -11.13
CA LYS A 86 -6.75 13.49 -11.66
C LYS A 86 -6.67 12.56 -12.87
N GLU A 87 -5.77 12.85 -13.80
CA GLU A 87 -5.60 12.07 -15.02
C GLU A 87 -5.07 10.66 -14.70
N ILE A 88 -4.05 10.56 -13.85
CA ILE A 88 -3.49 9.27 -13.40
C ILE A 88 -4.55 8.47 -12.62
N LYS A 89 -5.26 9.10 -11.68
CA LYS A 89 -6.28 8.41 -10.87
C LYS A 89 -7.44 7.88 -11.72
N ILE A 90 -7.84 8.61 -12.77
CA ILE A 90 -8.81 8.09 -13.74
C ILE A 90 -8.25 6.86 -14.45
N ASP A 91 -7.03 6.94 -14.96
CA ASP A 91 -6.46 5.87 -15.78
C ASP A 91 -6.33 4.58 -14.96
N MET A 92 -5.85 4.68 -13.71
CA MET A 92 -5.78 3.58 -12.77
C MET A 92 -7.13 2.89 -12.52
N HIS A 93 -8.21 3.65 -12.40
CA HIS A 93 -9.55 3.12 -12.11
C HIS A 93 -10.43 2.95 -13.35
N TRP A 94 -9.88 3.16 -14.55
CA TRP A 94 -10.65 3.21 -15.78
C TRP A 94 -11.42 1.91 -16.06
N ALA A 95 -10.80 0.77 -15.72
CA ALA A 95 -11.45 -0.53 -15.81
C ALA A 95 -12.76 -0.57 -15.00
N VAL A 96 -12.77 -0.03 -13.78
CA VAL A 96 -13.95 0.02 -12.91
C VAL A 96 -15.08 0.80 -13.57
N PHE A 97 -14.78 1.99 -14.09
CA PHE A 97 -15.76 2.86 -14.74
C PHE A 97 -16.33 2.25 -16.03
N LYS A 98 -15.52 1.52 -16.79
CA LYS A 98 -15.93 0.87 -18.05
C LYS A 98 -16.78 -0.38 -17.83
N HIS A 99 -16.41 -1.22 -16.84
CA HIS A 99 -17.09 -2.48 -16.58
C HIS A 99 -18.49 -2.27 -16.01
N THR A 100 -18.65 -1.34 -15.08
CA THR A 100 -19.95 -1.08 -14.46
C THR A 100 -20.91 -0.33 -15.36
N HIS A 101 -22.20 -0.65 -15.28
CA HIS A 101 -23.25 0.08 -15.97
C HIS A 101 -23.58 1.43 -15.31
N LEU A 102 -23.17 1.63 -14.05
CA LEU A 102 -23.53 2.80 -13.25
C LEU A 102 -22.87 4.10 -13.75
N PHE A 103 -21.70 4.00 -14.40
CA PHE A 103 -20.86 5.17 -14.71
C PHE A 103 -20.69 5.44 -16.22
N ARG A 104 -21.35 4.68 -17.11
CA ARG A 104 -21.13 4.77 -18.58
C ARG A 104 -21.51 6.10 -19.21
N ASN A 105 -22.49 6.81 -18.66
CA ASN A 105 -23.03 8.05 -19.22
C ASN A 105 -22.71 9.27 -18.33
N MET A 106 -21.73 9.14 -17.44
CA MET A 106 -21.33 10.24 -16.56
C MET A 106 -20.27 11.11 -17.22
N ASP A 107 -20.28 12.40 -16.89
CA ASP A 107 -19.28 13.34 -17.40
C ASP A 107 -17.87 13.02 -16.86
N MET A 108 -16.85 13.33 -17.66
CA MET A 108 -15.46 13.07 -17.28
C MET A 108 -15.05 13.86 -16.04
N ALA A 109 -15.57 15.08 -15.83
CA ALA A 109 -15.28 15.85 -14.62
C ALA A 109 -15.80 15.16 -13.35
N PHE A 110 -16.96 14.49 -13.45
CA PHE A 110 -17.51 13.67 -12.36
C PHE A 110 -16.63 12.44 -12.11
N LEU A 111 -16.24 11.72 -13.16
CA LEU A 111 -15.37 10.55 -13.04
C LEU A 111 -14.00 10.90 -12.44
N GLN A 112 -13.43 12.06 -12.80
CA GLN A 112 -12.17 12.54 -12.22
C GLN A 112 -12.32 12.77 -10.72
N THR A 113 -13.41 13.41 -10.32
CA THR A 113 -13.69 13.70 -8.91
C THR A 113 -13.93 12.40 -8.13
N LEU A 114 -14.66 11.46 -8.71
CA LEU A 114 -14.90 10.15 -8.10
C LEU A 114 -13.59 9.35 -7.97
N ALA A 115 -12.76 9.32 -9.01
CA ALA A 115 -11.48 8.62 -9.00
C ALA A 115 -10.49 9.13 -7.94
N LEU A 116 -10.54 10.43 -7.61
CA LEU A 116 -9.76 11.00 -6.51
C LEU A 116 -10.19 10.48 -5.13
N GLU A 117 -11.48 10.20 -4.95
CA GLU A 117 -12.04 9.70 -3.68
C GLU A 117 -11.95 8.17 -3.56
N MET A 118 -11.71 7.46 -4.66
CA MET A 118 -11.56 6.01 -4.67
C MET A 118 -10.30 5.57 -3.94
N ARG A 119 -10.44 4.51 -3.14
CA ARG A 119 -9.33 3.91 -2.40
C ARG A 119 -9.37 2.40 -2.55
N SER A 120 -8.28 1.83 -3.05
CA SER A 120 -8.05 0.40 -3.02
C SER A 120 -7.78 -0.02 -1.58
N ASN A 121 -8.53 -1.01 -1.08
CA ASN A 121 -8.31 -1.59 0.23
C ASN A 121 -8.21 -3.10 0.09
N PHE A 122 -7.25 -3.68 0.80
CA PHE A 122 -7.07 -5.12 0.89
C PHE A 122 -7.78 -5.66 2.14
N TYR A 123 -8.39 -6.83 2.00
CA TYR A 123 -9.09 -7.54 3.06
C TYR A 123 -8.62 -8.98 3.12
N LEU A 124 -8.48 -9.50 4.34
CA LEU A 124 -8.11 -10.90 4.56
C LEU A 124 -9.31 -11.84 4.36
N PRO A 125 -9.05 -13.12 4.01
CA PRO A 125 -10.09 -14.14 4.02
C PRO A 125 -10.81 -14.21 5.38
N GLY A 126 -12.14 -14.20 5.35
CA GLY A 126 -12.99 -14.25 6.55
C GLY A 126 -13.28 -12.89 7.19
N GLU A 127 -12.76 -11.77 6.65
CA GLU A 127 -13.17 -10.44 7.09
C GLU A 127 -14.56 -10.08 6.56
N ILE A 128 -15.38 -9.49 7.43
CA ILE A 128 -16.74 -9.08 7.09
C ILE A 128 -16.72 -7.63 6.59
N LEU A 129 -17.03 -7.43 5.30
CA LEU A 129 -17.13 -6.09 4.69
C LEU A 129 -18.35 -5.31 5.19
N TYR A 130 -19.52 -5.95 5.20
CA TYR A 130 -20.77 -5.37 5.67
C TYR A 130 -21.54 -6.36 6.53
N ARG A 131 -22.06 -5.89 7.66
CA ARG A 131 -22.98 -6.64 8.51
C ARG A 131 -24.43 -6.36 8.10
N CYS A 132 -25.29 -7.36 8.24
CA CYS A 132 -26.73 -7.21 8.09
C CYS A 132 -27.26 -6.11 9.03
N ASN A 133 -28.23 -5.32 8.56
CA ASN A 133 -28.81 -4.19 9.29
C ASN A 133 -27.81 -3.08 9.71
N GLY A 134 -26.57 -3.11 9.21
CA GLY A 134 -25.61 -2.02 9.37
C GLY A 134 -25.81 -0.90 8.35
N TYR A 135 -25.61 0.35 8.77
CA TYR A 135 -25.63 1.49 7.86
C TYR A 135 -24.45 1.44 6.89
N LYS A 136 -24.72 1.47 5.58
CA LYS A 136 -23.70 1.39 4.53
C LYS A 136 -23.37 2.78 4.00
N ARG A 137 -22.15 3.28 4.28
CA ARG A 137 -21.69 4.63 3.87
C ARG A 137 -20.84 4.67 2.61
N LYS A 138 -20.44 3.50 2.11
CA LYS A 138 -19.50 3.35 1.01
C LYS A 138 -20.01 2.27 0.07
N MET A 139 -19.66 2.39 -1.20
CA MET A 139 -19.81 1.33 -2.19
C MET A 139 -18.45 0.66 -2.38
N VAL A 140 -18.45 -0.66 -2.59
CA VAL A 140 -17.24 -1.44 -2.86
C VAL A 140 -17.37 -2.05 -4.24
N TYR A 141 -16.30 -1.95 -5.03
CA TYR A 141 -16.13 -2.66 -6.28
C TYR A 141 -15.04 -3.72 -6.10
N VAL A 142 -15.36 -4.98 -6.36
CA VAL A 142 -14.41 -6.09 -6.20
C VAL A 142 -13.55 -6.17 -7.46
N VAL A 143 -12.29 -5.77 -7.33
CA VAL A 143 -11.30 -5.85 -8.43
C VAL A 143 -10.76 -7.27 -8.59
N SER A 144 -10.46 -7.93 -7.46
CA SER A 144 -9.92 -9.28 -7.42
C SER A 144 -10.33 -9.97 -6.13
N GLY A 145 -10.56 -11.28 -6.19
CA GLY A 145 -11.02 -12.10 -5.08
C GLY A 145 -12.49 -12.51 -5.19
N ILE A 146 -12.96 -13.24 -4.17
CA ILE A 146 -14.31 -13.77 -4.09
C ILE A 146 -14.92 -13.24 -2.80
N ILE A 147 -16.16 -12.75 -2.89
CA ILE A 147 -16.96 -12.37 -1.74
C ILE A 147 -18.13 -13.33 -1.60
N GLU A 148 -18.42 -13.73 -0.37
CA GLU A 148 -19.62 -14.49 -0.04
C GLU A 148 -20.67 -13.57 0.54
N VAL A 149 -21.91 -13.70 0.08
CA VAL A 149 -23.06 -12.98 0.62
C VAL A 149 -23.91 -13.97 1.40
N SER A 150 -23.70 -14.02 2.71
CA SER A 150 -24.50 -14.85 3.60
C SER A 150 -25.70 -14.03 4.09
N ILE A 151 -26.89 -14.38 3.63
CA ILE A 151 -28.14 -13.83 4.16
C ILE A 151 -28.44 -14.62 5.43
N VAL A 152 -28.16 -14.01 6.58
CA VAL A 152 -28.59 -14.57 7.86
C VAL A 152 -30.09 -14.30 7.96
N GLU A 153 -30.90 -15.32 7.67
CA GLU A 153 -32.33 -15.29 8.01
C GLU A 153 -32.47 -15.14 9.53
N PRO A 154 -33.42 -14.29 10.00
CA PRO A 154 -33.62 -13.99 11.41
C PRO A 154 -34.15 -15.18 12.22
#